data_AF-A0A3C1V2D3-F1
#
_entry.id   AF-A0A3C1V2D3-F1
#
_cell.length_a   1.000
_cell.length_b   1.000
_cell.length_c   1.000
_cell.angle_alpha   90.00
_cell.angle_beta   90.00
_cell.angle_gamma   90.00
#
_symmetry.space_group_name_H-M   'P 1'
#
loop_
_entity.id
_entity.type
_entity.pdbx_description
1 polymer ?
#
loop_
_entity_poly.entity_id
_entity_poly.type
_entity_poly.pdbx_seq_one_letter_code
_entity_poly.pdbx_strand_id
1 'polypeptide(L)'
;IGERAGNCSLEEVVMALKTRADLYKCQSQIATQRLVPTSRLVANITGIQVPRNKAIVGRNAFAHEAGIHQDGMLKDRSTYEIMRPEDVGLERTDLVLGKHSGRAALADRAAVLGYQLTGEQLQTVFEQFKLLADRKKEIYDGDIAALCEQQFAVLPELFVFEGYSVSCESGTAPTVTLRVKQDGKSQAVSITSGDGPIDGIFLAIEKITGITTVCRDFRVQAVTVGKDAQAEVSVELEATAERYRGQLHRGRGVSTDSLEASAKAFLAAVNRVAIGGKPRLHPQQL
;
A
#
# COMPACT_ATOMS: atom_id res chain seq x y z
N ILE A 1 -6.00 8.24 -27.06
CA ILE A 1 -4.68 8.58 -27.65
C ILE A 1 -4.86 8.79 -29.14
N GLY A 2 -4.17 9.77 -29.72
CA GLY A 2 -4.24 10.16 -31.13
C GLY A 2 -3.73 11.60 -31.27
N GLU A 3 -3.69 12.14 -32.48
CA GLU A 3 -3.27 13.54 -32.67
C GLU A 3 -4.21 14.53 -32.00
N ARG A 4 -3.66 15.64 -31.49
CA ARG A 4 -4.40 16.76 -30.88
C ARG A 4 -5.30 16.31 -29.72
N ALA A 5 -6.60 16.22 -29.96
CA ALA A 5 -7.59 15.79 -28.96
C ALA A 5 -7.69 14.25 -28.81
N GLY A 6 -7.03 13.50 -29.70
CA GLY A 6 -7.05 12.04 -29.70
C GLY A 6 -8.06 11.43 -30.66
N ASN A 7 -8.00 10.11 -30.79
CA ASN A 7 -8.99 9.32 -31.52
C ASN A 7 -10.22 9.03 -30.65
N CYS A 8 -11.28 8.55 -31.31
CA CYS A 8 -12.48 8.03 -30.65
C CYS A 8 -12.13 6.98 -29.59
N SER A 9 -12.77 7.07 -28.42
CA SER A 9 -12.52 6.20 -27.28
C SER A 9 -13.15 4.83 -27.49
N LEU A 10 -12.30 3.81 -27.66
CA LEU A 10 -12.73 2.43 -27.86
C LEU A 10 -13.61 1.94 -26.70
N GLU A 11 -13.17 2.19 -25.47
CA GLU A 11 -13.85 1.75 -24.26
C GLU A 11 -15.24 2.37 -24.09
N GLU A 12 -15.42 3.63 -24.47
CA GLU A 12 -16.72 4.32 -24.41
C GLU A 12 -17.69 3.76 -25.44
N VAL A 13 -17.25 3.59 -26.69
CA VAL A 13 -18.09 3.03 -27.76
C VAL A 13 -18.50 1.60 -27.42
N VAL A 14 -17.55 0.76 -27.01
CA VAL A 14 -17.80 -0.64 -26.65
C VAL A 14 -18.79 -0.74 -25.50
N MET A 15 -18.60 0.05 -24.44
CA MET A 15 -19.50 0.00 -23.29
C MET A 15 -20.85 0.64 -23.57
N ALA A 16 -20.94 1.66 -24.44
CA ALA A 16 -22.23 2.19 -24.89
C ALA A 16 -23.04 1.12 -25.64
N LEU A 17 -22.42 0.39 -26.57
CA LEU A 17 -23.06 -0.70 -27.30
C LEU A 17 -23.52 -1.83 -26.37
N LYS A 18 -22.68 -2.22 -25.41
CA LYS A 18 -22.99 -3.28 -24.44
C LYS A 18 -24.11 -2.86 -23.48
N THR A 19 -24.03 -1.66 -22.92
CA THR A 19 -24.96 -1.15 -21.90
C THR A 19 -26.33 -0.85 -22.50
N ARG A 20 -26.37 -0.38 -23.76
CA ARG A 20 -27.60 -0.06 -24.49
C ARG A 20 -27.86 -1.01 -25.65
N ALA A 21 -27.62 -2.30 -25.42
CA ALA A 21 -27.88 -3.35 -26.41
C ALA A 21 -29.37 -3.39 -26.84
N ASP A 22 -30.28 -2.94 -25.97
CA ASP A 22 -31.71 -2.72 -26.23
C ASP A 22 -31.95 -1.75 -27.40
N LEU A 23 -31.09 -0.72 -27.51
CA LEU A 23 -31.23 0.35 -28.48
C LEU A 23 -30.43 0.07 -29.76
N TYR A 24 -29.15 -0.22 -29.62
CA TYR A 24 -28.21 -0.25 -30.75
C TYR A 24 -28.29 -1.55 -31.57
N LYS A 25 -28.80 -2.64 -31.00
CA LYS A 25 -28.98 -3.94 -31.67
C LYS A 25 -27.71 -4.46 -32.38
N CYS A 26 -26.54 -4.10 -31.87
CA CYS A 26 -25.25 -4.57 -32.37
C CYS A 26 -24.33 -4.92 -31.19
N GLN A 27 -23.33 -5.76 -31.47
CA GLN A 27 -22.40 -6.27 -30.45
C GLN A 27 -20.96 -6.12 -30.93
N SER A 28 -20.03 -6.01 -29.97
CA SER A 28 -18.60 -6.05 -30.24
C SER A 28 -18.03 -7.40 -29.80
N GLN A 29 -16.95 -7.86 -30.44
CA GLN A 29 -16.18 -9.04 -30.00
C GLN A 29 -15.10 -8.69 -28.96
N ILE A 30 -15.15 -7.48 -28.38
CA ILE A 30 -14.14 -7.00 -27.43
C ILE A 30 -14.43 -7.59 -26.06
N ALA A 31 -13.41 -8.20 -25.45
CA ALA A 31 -13.45 -8.68 -24.08
C ALA A 31 -13.47 -7.48 -23.11
N THR A 32 -14.66 -7.01 -22.73
CA THR A 32 -14.81 -5.76 -21.97
C THR A 32 -14.14 -5.81 -20.59
N GLN A 33 -14.00 -6.99 -19.98
CA GLN A 33 -13.29 -7.18 -18.71
C GLN A 33 -11.78 -6.92 -18.82
N ARG A 34 -11.25 -6.70 -20.03
CA ARG A 34 -9.85 -6.31 -20.25
C ARG A 34 -9.69 -4.81 -20.47
N LEU A 35 -10.75 -4.00 -20.49
CA LEU A 35 -10.67 -2.57 -20.82
C LEU A 35 -9.79 -1.81 -19.80
N VAL A 36 -10.05 -1.97 -18.50
CA VAL A 36 -9.26 -1.31 -17.45
C VAL A 36 -7.82 -1.83 -17.39
N PRO A 37 -7.55 -3.15 -17.35
CA PRO A 37 -6.18 -3.68 -17.42
C PRO A 37 -5.41 -3.18 -18.65
N THR A 38 -6.05 -3.15 -19.82
CA THR A 38 -5.44 -2.64 -21.06
C THR A 38 -5.14 -1.14 -20.97
N SER A 39 -6.08 -0.35 -20.44
CA SER A 39 -5.89 1.08 -20.25
C SER A 39 -4.69 1.38 -19.33
N ARG A 40 -4.56 0.64 -18.22
CA ARG A 40 -3.40 0.73 -17.31
C ARG A 40 -2.09 0.35 -18.00
N LEU A 41 -2.10 -0.72 -18.79
CA LEU A 41 -0.92 -1.14 -19.57
C LEU A 41 -0.49 -0.05 -20.56
N VAL A 42 -1.44 0.53 -21.31
CA VAL A 42 -1.17 1.63 -22.25
C VAL A 42 -0.64 2.86 -21.53
N ALA A 43 -1.20 3.22 -20.37
CA ALA A 43 -0.70 4.35 -19.57
C ALA A 43 0.74 4.12 -19.10
N ASN A 44 1.08 2.90 -18.66
CA ASN A 44 2.43 2.54 -18.24
C ASN A 44 3.44 2.59 -19.39
N ILE A 45 3.07 2.07 -20.57
CA ILE A 45 3.96 2.04 -21.74
C ILE A 45 4.19 3.44 -22.31
N THR A 46 3.14 4.25 -22.37
CA THR A 46 3.20 5.58 -23.02
C THR A 46 3.61 6.70 -22.06
N GLY A 47 3.56 6.46 -20.75
CA GLY A 47 3.72 7.49 -19.72
C GLY A 47 2.54 8.45 -19.61
N ILE A 48 1.52 8.33 -20.46
CA ILE A 48 0.33 9.19 -20.46
C ILE A 48 -0.66 8.67 -19.42
N GLN A 49 -0.85 9.41 -18.33
CA GLN A 49 -1.78 9.06 -17.27
C GLN A 49 -3.24 9.19 -17.72
N VAL A 50 -4.08 8.25 -17.28
CA VAL A 50 -5.53 8.29 -17.54
C VAL A 50 -6.18 9.33 -16.63
N PRO A 51 -6.95 10.29 -17.15
CA PRO A 51 -7.71 11.22 -16.33
C PRO A 51 -8.64 10.49 -15.37
N ARG A 52 -8.72 10.94 -14.11
CA ARG A 52 -9.52 10.26 -13.08
C ARG A 52 -11.00 10.19 -13.43
N ASN A 53 -11.52 11.22 -14.10
CA ASN A 53 -12.90 11.33 -14.56
C ASN A 53 -13.14 10.76 -15.97
N LYS A 54 -12.16 10.07 -16.57
CA LYS A 54 -12.34 9.42 -17.87
C LYS A 54 -13.44 8.36 -17.77
N ALA A 55 -14.40 8.39 -18.68
CA ALA A 55 -15.47 7.40 -18.70
C ALA A 55 -14.90 5.98 -18.86
N ILE A 56 -15.55 5.01 -18.20
CA ILE A 56 -15.26 3.56 -18.21
C ILE A 56 -13.96 3.17 -17.49
N VAL A 57 -12.84 3.83 -17.79
CA VAL A 57 -11.50 3.40 -17.33
C VAL A 57 -10.87 4.34 -16.30
N GLY A 58 -11.47 5.51 -16.06
CA GLY A 58 -11.01 6.44 -15.04
C GLY A 58 -11.26 5.93 -13.64
N ARG A 59 -10.38 6.28 -12.70
CA ARG A 59 -10.46 5.86 -11.30
C ARG A 59 -11.79 6.23 -10.63
N ASN A 60 -12.38 7.36 -11.02
CA ASN A 60 -13.64 7.85 -10.45
C ASN A 60 -14.88 7.36 -11.23
N ALA A 61 -14.72 6.55 -12.29
CA ALA A 61 -15.84 6.13 -13.15
C ALA A 61 -16.92 5.32 -12.41
N PHE A 62 -16.54 4.68 -11.30
CA PHE A 62 -17.42 3.91 -10.43
C PHE A 62 -17.35 4.37 -8.97
N ALA A 63 -16.83 5.57 -8.70
CA ALA A 63 -16.68 6.05 -7.32
C ALA A 63 -17.98 6.69 -6.79
N HIS A 64 -18.34 6.38 -5.54
CA HIS A 64 -19.52 6.95 -4.86
C HIS A 64 -19.14 7.64 -3.54
N GLU A 65 -19.26 8.96 -3.50
CA GLU A 65 -18.87 9.77 -2.33
C GLU A 65 -20.05 10.14 -1.42
N ALA A 66 -21.22 10.45 -1.98
CA ALA A 66 -22.35 10.95 -1.20
C ALA A 66 -23.00 9.84 -0.38
N GLY A 67 -23.25 10.09 0.91
CA GLY A 67 -23.85 9.10 1.82
C GLY A 67 -25.21 8.56 1.34
N ILE A 68 -25.99 9.39 0.63
CA ILE A 68 -27.26 8.96 -0.01
C ILE A 68 -27.03 8.01 -1.19
N HIS A 69 -25.94 8.18 -1.94
CA HIS A 69 -25.58 7.28 -3.04
C HIS A 69 -25.06 5.95 -2.50
N GLN A 70 -24.32 5.98 -1.39
CA GLN A 70 -23.85 4.79 -0.69
C GLN A 70 -25.02 3.97 -0.13
N ASP A 71 -25.99 4.61 0.54
CA ASP A 71 -27.19 3.94 1.05
C ASP A 71 -28.05 3.34 -0.08
N GLY A 72 -28.22 4.08 -1.18
CA GLY A 72 -28.95 3.55 -2.34
C GLY A 72 -28.24 2.39 -3.02
N MET A 73 -26.91 2.45 -3.19
CA MET A 73 -26.12 1.34 -3.73
C MET A 73 -26.17 0.09 -2.86
N LEU A 74 -26.17 0.24 -1.52
CA LEU A 74 -26.28 -0.88 -0.58
C LEU A 74 -27.65 -1.57 -0.67
N LYS A 75 -28.71 -0.82 -0.97
CA LYS A 75 -30.08 -1.34 -1.15
C LYS A 75 -30.28 -1.96 -2.53
N ASP A 76 -29.90 -1.24 -3.57
CA ASP A 76 -29.93 -1.70 -4.97
C ASP A 76 -28.86 -0.96 -5.79
N ARG A 77 -27.83 -1.71 -6.19
CA ARG A 77 -26.70 -1.19 -6.98
C ARG A 77 -27.14 -0.56 -8.30
N SER A 78 -28.21 -1.06 -8.92
CA SER A 78 -28.69 -0.56 -10.22
C SER A 78 -29.22 0.87 -10.17
N THR A 79 -29.49 1.41 -8.98
CA THR A 79 -29.95 2.79 -8.75
C THR A 79 -28.94 3.83 -9.27
N TYR A 80 -27.64 3.54 -9.13
CA TYR A 80 -26.57 4.49 -9.49
C TYR A 80 -25.50 3.87 -10.40
N GLU A 81 -25.49 2.56 -10.58
CA GLU A 81 -24.54 1.85 -11.45
C GLU A 81 -25.28 1.30 -12.69
N ILE A 82 -25.21 2.04 -13.81
CA ILE A 82 -25.78 1.58 -15.09
C ILE A 82 -25.06 0.35 -15.67
N MET A 83 -23.82 0.13 -15.25
CA MET A 83 -23.00 -1.04 -15.54
C MET A 83 -22.14 -1.35 -14.33
N ARG A 84 -21.70 -2.60 -14.17
CA ARG A 84 -20.93 -2.99 -12.99
C ARG A 84 -19.43 -2.77 -13.22
N PRO A 85 -18.63 -2.44 -12.19
CA PRO A 85 -17.18 -2.31 -12.32
C PRO A 85 -16.52 -3.58 -12.90
N GLU A 86 -17.04 -4.76 -12.55
CA GLU A 86 -16.50 -6.04 -13.00
C GLU A 86 -16.69 -6.23 -14.51
N ASP A 87 -17.69 -5.57 -15.12
CA ASP A 87 -17.93 -5.65 -16.56
C ASP A 87 -16.81 -5.00 -17.39
N VAL A 88 -15.99 -4.14 -16.78
CA VAL A 88 -14.86 -3.42 -17.42
C VAL A 88 -13.49 -3.88 -16.91
N GLY A 89 -13.46 -4.83 -15.97
CA GLY A 89 -12.22 -5.37 -15.41
C GLY A 89 -11.73 -4.68 -14.14
N LEU A 90 -12.62 -4.01 -13.40
CA LEU A 90 -12.35 -3.58 -12.03
C LEU A 90 -12.81 -4.65 -11.06
N GLU A 91 -11.97 -4.99 -10.08
CA GLU A 91 -12.29 -6.05 -9.14
C GLU A 91 -13.40 -5.64 -8.17
N ARG A 92 -13.52 -4.35 -7.81
CA ARG A 92 -14.61 -3.75 -7.00
C ARG A 92 -14.76 -2.24 -7.23
N THR A 93 -15.90 -1.70 -6.82
CA THR A 93 -16.19 -0.26 -6.70
C THR A 93 -15.19 0.41 -5.75
N ASP A 94 -14.44 1.42 -6.22
CA ASP A 94 -13.54 2.20 -5.35
C ASP A 94 -14.40 3.12 -4.47
N LEU A 95 -14.55 2.76 -3.18
CA LEU A 95 -15.27 3.57 -2.21
C LEU A 95 -14.36 4.75 -1.81
N VAL A 96 -14.58 5.91 -2.45
CA VAL A 96 -13.85 7.14 -2.12
C VAL A 96 -14.38 7.68 -0.81
N LEU A 97 -13.51 7.74 0.21
CA LEU A 97 -13.89 8.33 1.49
C LEU A 97 -13.75 9.85 1.44
N GLY A 98 -14.74 10.54 1.99
CA GLY A 98 -14.80 11.98 2.11
C GLY A 98 -15.42 12.41 3.44
N LYS A 99 -15.66 13.71 3.62
CA LYS A 99 -16.16 14.27 4.90
C LYS A 99 -17.47 13.65 5.39
N HIS A 100 -18.28 13.13 4.48
CA HIS A 100 -19.56 12.49 4.79
C HIS A 100 -19.45 10.99 5.06
N SER A 101 -18.28 10.39 4.83
CA SER A 101 -18.08 8.97 5.11
C SER A 101 -18.19 8.69 6.60
N GLY A 102 -18.95 7.64 6.91
CA GLY A 102 -19.19 7.19 8.28
C GLY A 102 -18.09 6.26 8.79
N ARG A 103 -18.13 5.98 10.10
CA ARG A 103 -17.17 5.11 10.78
C ARG A 103 -17.12 3.70 10.20
N ALA A 104 -18.26 3.17 9.76
CA ALA A 104 -18.34 1.84 9.13
C ALA A 104 -17.58 1.80 7.78
N ALA A 105 -17.72 2.83 6.95
CA ALA A 105 -17.01 2.92 5.67
C ALA A 105 -15.49 3.04 5.86
N LEU A 106 -15.06 3.81 6.87
CA LEU A 106 -13.65 3.88 7.25
C LEU A 106 -13.10 2.55 7.77
N ALA A 107 -13.87 1.83 8.60
CA ALA A 107 -13.50 0.52 9.11
C ALA A 107 -13.36 -0.52 7.99
N ASP A 108 -14.32 -0.55 7.07
CA ASP A 108 -14.31 -1.44 5.90
C ASP A 108 -13.11 -1.14 5.01
N ARG A 109 -12.85 0.13 4.70
CA ARG A 109 -11.69 0.51 3.89
C ARG A 109 -10.36 0.21 4.60
N ALA A 110 -10.26 0.48 5.89
CA ALA A 110 -9.08 0.12 6.69
C ALA A 110 -8.83 -1.40 6.67
N ALA A 111 -9.90 -2.22 6.76
CA ALA A 111 -9.81 -3.67 6.66
C ALA A 111 -9.36 -4.13 5.26
N VAL A 112 -9.88 -3.53 4.19
CA VAL A 112 -9.41 -3.78 2.81
C VAL A 112 -7.92 -3.44 2.65
N LEU A 113 -7.45 -2.38 3.31
CA LEU A 113 -6.03 -1.99 3.34
C LEU A 113 -5.17 -2.86 4.28
N GLY A 114 -5.76 -3.86 4.95
CA GLY A 114 -5.06 -4.78 5.83
C GLY A 114 -4.88 -4.31 7.28
N TYR A 115 -5.61 -3.28 7.70
CA TYR A 115 -5.63 -2.80 9.08
C TYR A 115 -6.87 -3.31 9.82
N GLN A 116 -6.67 -4.16 10.81
CA GLN A 116 -7.70 -4.46 11.81
C GLN A 116 -7.52 -3.53 13.00
N LEU A 117 -8.47 -2.61 13.17
CA LEU A 117 -8.51 -1.65 14.26
C LEU A 117 -9.43 -2.16 15.36
N THR A 118 -9.02 -2.04 16.63
CA THR A 118 -9.95 -2.20 17.75
C THR A 118 -11.01 -1.08 17.73
N GLY A 119 -12.10 -1.23 18.48
CA GLY A 119 -13.14 -0.20 18.55
C GLY A 119 -12.61 1.17 19.00
N GLU A 120 -11.64 1.17 19.91
CA GLU A 120 -10.97 2.37 20.42
C GLU A 120 -10.01 2.96 19.37
N GLN A 121 -9.18 2.13 18.73
CA GLN A 121 -8.30 2.58 17.65
C GLN A 121 -9.10 3.16 16.47
N LEU A 122 -10.19 2.50 16.08
CA LEU A 122 -11.08 2.97 15.03
C LEU A 122 -11.70 4.32 15.39
N GLN A 123 -12.05 4.54 16.66
CA GLN A 123 -12.57 5.83 17.10
C GLN A 123 -11.51 6.94 16.92
N THR A 124 -10.28 6.69 17.35
CA THR A 124 -9.19 7.66 17.20
C THR A 124 -8.85 7.93 15.73
N VAL A 125 -8.76 6.88 14.88
CA VAL A 125 -8.57 7.06 13.43
C VAL A 125 -9.73 7.85 12.83
N PHE A 126 -10.96 7.59 13.25
CA PHE A 126 -12.15 8.27 12.72
C PHE A 126 -12.17 9.76 13.04
N GLU A 127 -11.77 10.16 14.24
CA GLU A 127 -11.65 11.58 14.61
C GLU A 127 -10.59 12.30 13.78
N GLN A 128 -9.41 11.68 13.60
CA GLN A 128 -8.36 12.24 12.75
C GLN A 128 -8.76 12.26 11.27
N PHE A 129 -9.48 11.23 10.80
CA PHE A 129 -10.05 11.16 9.46
C PHE A 129 -11.02 12.31 9.22
N LYS A 130 -11.88 12.68 10.19
CA LYS A 130 -12.78 13.84 10.07
C LYS A 130 -12.02 15.14 9.92
N LEU A 131 -10.99 15.36 10.76
CA LEU A 131 -10.14 16.54 10.66
C LEU A 131 -9.42 16.63 9.31
N LEU A 132 -8.98 15.50 8.78
CA LEU A 132 -8.34 15.44 7.46
C LEU A 132 -9.33 15.70 6.33
N ALA A 133 -10.54 15.14 6.42
CA ALA A 133 -11.59 15.26 5.42
C ALA A 133 -12.22 16.66 5.37
N ASP A 134 -12.15 17.42 6.45
CA ASP A 134 -12.52 18.85 6.46
C ASP A 134 -11.51 19.72 5.69
N ARG A 135 -10.24 19.30 5.65
CA ARG A 135 -9.16 20.02 4.95
C ARG A 135 -8.97 19.54 3.51
N LYS A 136 -9.30 18.29 3.23
CA LYS A 136 -9.07 17.61 1.97
C LYS A 136 -10.37 17.04 1.43
N LYS A 137 -10.78 17.48 0.24
CA LYS A 137 -12.05 17.02 -0.40
C LYS A 137 -12.13 15.50 -0.57
N GLU A 138 -11.02 14.86 -0.94
CA GLU A 138 -10.95 13.41 -1.15
C GLU A 138 -9.83 12.81 -0.30
N ILE A 139 -10.15 11.75 0.44
CA ILE A 139 -9.20 10.98 1.25
C ILE A 139 -8.83 9.72 0.47
N TYR A 140 -7.54 9.51 0.23
CA TYR A 140 -7.04 8.34 -0.48
C TYR A 140 -6.55 7.25 0.49
N ASP A 141 -6.34 6.06 -0.05
CA ASP A 141 -5.83 4.91 0.72
C ASP A 141 -4.52 5.19 1.45
N GLY A 142 -3.61 5.96 0.84
CA GLY A 142 -2.36 6.37 1.49
C GLY A 142 -2.58 7.25 2.73
N ASP A 143 -3.62 8.09 2.71
CA ASP A 143 -3.98 8.92 3.87
C ASP A 143 -4.58 8.05 4.99
N ILE A 144 -5.46 7.11 4.64
CA ILE A 144 -6.07 6.16 5.59
C ILE A 144 -4.99 5.28 6.21
N ALA A 145 -4.06 4.77 5.39
CA ALA A 145 -2.91 3.99 5.82
C ALA A 145 -2.05 4.77 6.81
N ALA A 146 -1.74 6.04 6.52
CA ALA A 146 -0.98 6.91 7.42
C ALA A 146 -1.69 7.13 8.76
N LEU A 147 -3.01 7.39 8.74
CA LEU A 147 -3.80 7.53 9.97
C LEU A 147 -3.85 6.25 10.80
N CYS A 148 -3.96 5.09 10.14
CA CYS A 148 -3.91 3.79 10.81
C CYS A 148 -2.52 3.53 11.38
N GLU A 149 -1.46 3.77 10.63
CA GLU A 149 -0.06 3.62 11.06
C GLU A 149 0.26 4.49 12.28
N GLN A 150 -0.26 5.71 12.38
CA GLN A 150 -0.12 6.55 13.56
C GLN A 150 -0.71 5.93 14.84
N GLN A 151 -1.81 5.18 14.75
CA GLN A 151 -2.34 4.45 15.91
C GLN A 151 -1.47 3.27 16.32
N PHE A 152 -0.73 2.70 15.37
CA PHE A 152 0.21 1.60 15.65
C PHE A 152 1.60 2.09 16.02
N ALA A 153 1.90 3.39 15.83
CA ALA A 153 3.15 4.04 16.21
C ALA A 153 3.23 4.35 17.72
N VAL A 154 2.20 4.03 18.52
CA VAL A 154 2.21 4.14 19.98
C VAL A 154 2.59 2.81 20.63
N LEU A 155 3.66 2.19 20.13
CA LEU A 155 4.42 1.23 20.90
C LEU A 155 5.84 1.81 20.98
N PRO A 156 6.42 1.97 22.18
CA PRO A 156 7.79 2.46 22.28
C PRO A 156 8.69 1.53 21.46
N GLU A 157 9.38 2.10 20.47
CA GLU A 157 10.37 1.37 19.69
C GLU A 157 11.48 0.92 20.63
N LEU A 158 11.59 -0.39 20.85
CA LEU A 158 12.67 -0.96 21.65
C LEU A 158 14.04 -0.64 21.03
N PHE A 159 14.09 -0.66 19.70
CA PHE A 159 15.27 -0.35 18.90
C PHE A 159 14.98 0.81 17.95
N VAL A 160 15.75 1.89 18.03
CA VAL A 160 15.64 3.07 17.16
C VAL A 160 16.88 3.17 16.29
N PHE A 161 16.68 3.29 14.97
CA PHE A 161 17.78 3.44 14.02
C PHE A 161 18.51 4.79 14.21
N GLU A 162 19.84 4.79 14.31
CA GLU A 162 20.65 6.02 14.41
C GLU A 162 21.52 6.28 13.18
N GLY A 163 21.99 5.24 12.50
CA GLY A 163 22.79 5.38 11.29
C GLY A 163 23.56 4.11 10.93
N TYR A 164 24.16 4.09 9.75
CA TYR A 164 25.00 2.99 9.30
C TYR A 164 26.24 3.50 8.56
N SER A 165 27.23 2.62 8.40
CA SER A 165 28.36 2.77 7.48
C SER A 165 28.50 1.46 6.72
N VAL A 166 28.59 1.54 5.39
CA VAL A 166 28.71 0.37 4.50
C VAL A 166 29.93 0.56 3.60
N SER A 167 30.73 -0.50 3.47
CA SER A 167 31.76 -0.63 2.45
C SER A 167 31.52 -1.93 1.70
N CYS A 168 31.28 -1.85 0.39
CA CYS A 168 31.00 -3.02 -0.44
C CYS A 168 31.75 -2.93 -1.77
N GLU A 169 32.20 -4.08 -2.26
CA GLU A 169 32.79 -4.25 -3.57
C GLU A 169 32.15 -5.47 -4.24
N SER A 170 32.01 -5.44 -5.56
CA SER A 170 31.39 -6.53 -6.30
C SER A 170 32.19 -7.83 -6.12
N GLY A 171 31.53 -8.89 -5.68
CA GLY A 171 32.14 -10.21 -5.48
C GLY A 171 32.87 -10.39 -4.14
N THR A 172 32.83 -9.40 -3.24
CA THR A 172 33.34 -9.52 -1.87
C THR A 172 32.22 -9.33 -0.85
N ALA A 173 32.39 -9.91 0.34
CA ALA A 173 31.43 -9.73 1.42
C ALA A 173 31.46 -8.26 1.89
N PRO A 174 30.30 -7.59 2.02
CA PRO A 174 30.22 -6.21 2.46
C PRO A 174 30.60 -6.11 3.94
N THR A 175 31.22 -4.99 4.31
CA THR A 175 31.40 -4.62 5.70
C THR A 175 30.36 -3.58 6.08
N VAL A 176 29.50 -3.92 7.05
CA VAL A 176 28.41 -3.07 7.53
C VAL A 176 28.61 -2.81 9.01
N THR A 177 28.63 -1.52 9.39
CA THR A 177 28.57 -1.07 10.77
C THR A 177 27.24 -0.35 11.00
N LEU A 178 26.39 -0.90 11.85
CA LEU A 178 25.08 -0.35 12.18
C LEU A 178 25.08 0.25 13.58
N ARG A 179 24.42 1.40 13.75
CA ARG A 179 24.17 2.06 15.04
C ARG A 179 22.68 2.10 15.33
N VAL A 180 22.30 1.60 16.50
CA VAL A 180 20.92 1.52 16.99
C VAL A 180 20.90 1.96 18.43
N LYS A 181 19.85 2.68 18.82
CA LYS A 181 19.58 3.07 20.21
C LYS A 181 18.58 2.11 20.84
N GLN A 182 18.93 1.58 22.00
CA GLN A 182 18.05 0.74 22.82
C GLN A 182 18.01 1.29 24.25
N ASP A 183 16.81 1.51 24.80
CA ASP A 183 16.61 2.06 26.16
C ASP A 183 17.43 3.32 26.46
N GLY A 184 17.54 4.22 25.47
CA GLY A 184 18.29 5.46 25.61
C GLY A 184 19.80 5.34 25.35
N LYS A 185 20.36 4.13 25.21
CA LYS A 185 21.79 3.88 24.99
C LYS A 185 22.07 3.51 23.53
N SER A 186 23.00 4.24 22.89
CA SER A 186 23.49 3.92 21.56
C SER A 186 24.39 2.69 21.59
N GLN A 187 24.14 1.74 20.71
CA GLN A 187 24.93 0.54 20.49
C GLN A 187 25.36 0.47 19.03
N ALA A 188 26.53 -0.11 18.79
CA ALA A 188 27.06 -0.30 17.45
C ALA A 188 27.50 -1.75 17.26
N VAL A 189 27.25 -2.30 16.08
CA VAL A 189 27.75 -3.61 15.69
C VAL A 189 28.37 -3.52 14.30
N SER A 190 29.47 -4.23 14.10
CA SER A 190 30.09 -4.41 12.79
C SER A 190 30.04 -5.88 12.40
N ILE A 191 29.77 -6.10 11.12
CA ILE A 191 29.81 -7.41 10.47
C ILE A 191 30.51 -7.30 9.12
N THR A 192 31.15 -8.40 8.71
CA THR A 192 31.73 -8.57 7.37
C THR A 192 31.21 -9.88 6.81
N SER A 193 29.99 -9.85 6.29
CA SER A 193 29.26 -11.03 5.81
C SER A 193 28.03 -10.61 5.00
N GLY A 194 27.42 -11.57 4.32
CA GLY A 194 26.24 -11.41 3.50
C GLY A 194 26.55 -11.26 2.01
N ASP A 195 25.51 -11.40 1.19
CA ASP A 195 25.61 -11.39 -0.28
C ASP A 195 25.57 -9.97 -0.87
N GLY A 196 25.28 -8.97 -0.03
CA GLY A 196 25.19 -7.57 -0.44
C GLY A 196 24.90 -6.63 0.73
N PRO A 197 24.93 -5.30 0.52
CA PRO A 197 24.85 -4.33 1.59
C PRO A 197 23.54 -4.40 2.38
N ILE A 198 22.42 -4.74 1.72
CA ILE A 198 21.12 -4.93 2.38
C ILE A 198 21.15 -6.17 3.28
N ASP A 199 21.67 -7.29 2.78
CA ASP A 199 21.80 -8.52 3.56
C ASP A 199 22.73 -8.30 4.77
N GLY A 200 23.84 -7.58 4.57
CA GLY A 200 24.70 -7.17 5.67
C GLY A 200 24.00 -6.27 6.71
N ILE A 201 23.12 -5.36 6.28
CA ILE A 201 22.30 -4.58 7.21
C ILE A 201 21.37 -5.48 8.02
N PHE A 202 20.74 -6.47 7.39
CA PHE A 202 19.83 -7.39 8.07
C PHE A 202 20.57 -8.23 9.12
N LEU A 203 21.69 -8.85 8.74
CA LEU A 203 22.55 -9.59 9.65
C LEU A 203 23.05 -8.73 10.82
N ALA A 204 23.34 -7.44 10.59
CA ALA A 204 23.73 -6.51 11.64
C ALA A 204 22.56 -6.24 12.60
N ILE A 205 21.34 -6.06 12.09
CA ILE A 205 20.13 -5.89 12.91
C ILE A 205 19.87 -7.16 13.73
N GLU A 206 19.96 -8.35 13.16
CA GLU A 206 19.76 -9.59 13.90
C GLU A 206 20.80 -9.76 15.01
N LYS A 207 22.06 -9.43 14.72
CA LYS A 207 23.16 -9.51 15.70
C LYS A 207 23.01 -8.51 16.85
N ILE A 208 22.58 -7.27 16.58
CA ILE A 208 22.42 -6.25 17.64
C ILE A 208 21.15 -6.45 18.46
N THR A 209 20.07 -6.95 17.85
CA THR A 209 18.79 -7.17 18.54
C THR A 209 18.71 -8.55 19.20
N GLY A 210 19.52 -9.52 18.76
CA GLY A 210 19.46 -10.91 19.19
C GLY A 210 18.25 -11.67 18.63
N ILE A 211 17.53 -11.10 17.67
CA ILE A 211 16.31 -11.68 17.08
C ILE A 211 16.64 -12.18 15.68
N THR A 212 16.66 -13.51 15.52
CA THR A 212 16.91 -14.15 14.23
C THR A 212 15.60 -14.37 13.47
N THR A 213 15.58 -13.96 12.21
CA THR A 213 14.40 -13.95 11.36
C THR A 213 14.69 -14.57 10.00
N VAL A 214 13.63 -14.97 9.29
CA VAL A 214 13.69 -15.29 7.87
C VAL A 214 12.90 -14.23 7.13
N CYS A 215 13.56 -13.52 6.22
CA CYS A 215 12.88 -12.59 5.32
C CYS A 215 12.09 -13.38 4.28
N ARG A 216 10.76 -13.28 4.31
CA ARG A 216 9.83 -13.95 3.39
C ARG A 216 9.51 -13.09 2.18
N ASP A 217 9.39 -11.79 2.39
CA ASP A 217 9.15 -10.81 1.33
C ASP A 217 9.97 -9.55 1.58
N PHE A 218 10.54 -9.01 0.51
CA PHE A 218 11.33 -7.78 0.52
C PHE A 218 11.06 -7.02 -0.76
N ARG A 219 10.51 -5.80 -0.65
CA ARG A 219 10.21 -4.96 -1.81
C ARG A 219 10.71 -3.55 -1.59
N VAL A 220 11.39 -3.02 -2.60
CA VAL A 220 11.84 -1.62 -2.69
C VAL A 220 11.10 -0.97 -3.85
N GLN A 221 10.47 0.17 -3.61
CA GLN A 221 9.74 0.93 -4.61
C GLN A 221 10.09 2.41 -4.50
N ALA A 222 10.17 3.10 -5.64
CA ALA A 222 10.24 4.54 -5.65
C ALA A 222 8.83 5.11 -5.45
N VAL A 223 8.65 5.98 -4.46
CA VAL A 223 7.38 6.66 -4.18
C VAL A 223 7.25 7.94 -4.98
N THR A 224 8.38 8.63 -5.18
CA THR A 224 8.47 9.88 -5.92
C THR A 224 9.42 9.73 -7.11
N VAL A 225 9.37 10.69 -8.03
CA VAL A 225 10.22 10.73 -9.24
C VAL A 225 11.28 11.80 -9.11
N GLY A 226 12.47 11.56 -9.65
CA GLY A 226 13.60 12.48 -9.58
C GLY A 226 14.87 11.81 -9.06
N LYS A 227 15.98 12.55 -9.02
CA LYS A 227 17.24 12.07 -8.42
C LYS A 227 17.16 11.98 -6.89
N ASP A 228 16.19 12.68 -6.32
CA ASP A 228 15.81 12.77 -4.92
C ASP A 228 14.57 11.91 -4.59
N ALA A 229 14.28 10.92 -5.46
CA ALA A 229 13.18 9.99 -5.26
C ALA A 229 13.28 9.30 -3.89
N GLN A 230 12.15 9.28 -3.17
CA GLN A 230 12.06 8.53 -1.92
C GLN A 230 11.93 7.04 -2.24
N ALA A 231 12.79 6.24 -1.63
CA ALA A 231 12.67 4.81 -1.57
C ALA A 231 11.75 4.42 -0.42
N GLU A 232 10.69 3.69 -0.73
CA GLU A 232 9.88 2.96 0.23
C GLU A 232 10.28 1.49 0.19
N VAL A 233 10.54 0.95 1.38
CA VAL A 233 10.88 -0.45 1.57
C VAL A 233 9.84 -1.10 2.47
N SER A 234 9.37 -2.26 2.04
CA SER A 234 8.47 -3.11 2.82
C SER A 234 9.10 -4.50 2.98
N VAL A 235 9.01 -5.04 4.19
CA VAL A 235 9.57 -6.35 4.54
C VAL A 235 8.55 -7.19 5.28
N GLU A 236 8.61 -8.50 5.10
CA GLU A 236 7.86 -9.50 5.86
C GLU A 236 8.83 -10.50 6.46
N LEU A 237 8.90 -10.55 7.79
CA LEU A 237 9.83 -11.37 8.55
C LEU A 237 9.07 -12.46 9.30
N GLU A 238 9.62 -13.67 9.29
CA GLU A 238 9.20 -14.76 10.17
C GLU A 238 10.24 -14.99 11.25
N ALA A 239 9.85 -14.91 12.53
CA ALA A 239 10.77 -15.16 13.62
C ALA A 239 11.08 -16.66 13.77
N THR A 240 12.37 -16.99 13.89
CA THR A 240 12.84 -18.38 14.00
C THR A 240 12.83 -18.93 15.42
N ALA A 241 12.86 -18.04 16.43
CA ALA A 241 12.87 -18.44 17.83
C ALA A 241 11.56 -19.12 18.23
N GLU A 242 11.66 -20.18 19.04
CA GLU A 242 10.56 -21.07 19.40
C GLU A 242 9.38 -20.33 20.09
N ARG A 243 9.67 -19.23 20.79
CA ARG A 243 8.68 -18.34 21.42
C ARG A 243 7.78 -17.59 20.43
N TYR A 244 8.22 -17.44 19.17
CA TYR A 244 7.58 -16.59 18.15
C TYR A 244 7.34 -17.33 16.81
N ARG A 245 7.52 -18.66 16.79
CA ARG A 245 7.51 -19.50 15.58
C ARG A 245 6.17 -19.41 14.84
N GLY A 246 6.24 -19.18 13.52
CA GLY A 246 5.08 -19.13 12.63
C GLY A 246 4.33 -17.79 12.58
N GLN A 247 4.83 -16.74 13.23
CA GLN A 247 4.26 -15.40 13.15
C GLN A 247 4.99 -14.56 12.09
N LEU A 248 4.21 -13.99 11.17
CA LEU A 248 4.69 -13.05 10.16
C LEU A 248 4.55 -11.62 10.69
N HIS A 249 5.66 -10.89 10.64
CA HIS A 249 5.75 -9.51 11.08
C HIS A 249 6.20 -8.63 9.93
N ARG A 250 5.40 -7.59 9.65
CA ARG A 250 5.68 -6.64 8.57
C ARG A 250 6.33 -5.37 9.08
N GLY A 251 7.25 -4.83 8.30
CA GLY A 251 7.89 -3.55 8.56
C GLY A 251 7.92 -2.70 7.30
N ARG A 252 7.90 -1.38 7.49
CA ARG A 252 7.95 -0.38 6.43
C ARG A 252 8.94 0.71 6.80
N GLY A 253 9.69 1.17 5.82
CA GLY A 253 10.69 2.23 5.98
C GLY A 253 10.70 3.12 4.75
N VAL A 254 10.86 4.42 4.96
CA VAL A 254 10.94 5.42 3.87
C VAL A 254 12.17 6.29 4.10
N SER A 255 12.98 6.48 3.07
CA SER A 255 14.09 7.42 3.04
C SER A 255 14.45 7.74 1.59
N THR A 256 15.17 8.84 1.33
CA THR A 256 15.81 9.08 0.03
C THR A 256 17.00 8.14 -0.21
N ASP A 257 17.48 7.49 0.84
CA ASP A 257 18.48 6.43 0.79
C ASP A 257 17.79 5.05 0.91
N SER A 258 17.92 4.21 -0.12
CA SER A 258 17.30 2.88 -0.17
C SER A 258 17.87 1.91 0.86
N LEU A 259 19.14 2.05 1.26
CA LEU A 259 19.76 1.23 2.31
C LEU A 259 19.23 1.65 3.68
N GLU A 260 19.12 2.94 3.94
CA GLU A 260 18.51 3.47 5.17
C GLU A 260 17.04 3.05 5.28
N ALA A 261 16.27 3.19 4.19
CA ALA A 261 14.88 2.75 4.15
C ALA A 261 14.76 1.25 4.44
N SER A 262 15.68 0.44 3.92
CA SER A 262 15.76 -1.00 4.21
C SER A 262 16.06 -1.29 5.67
N ALA A 263 17.02 -0.57 6.27
CA ALA A 263 17.35 -0.70 7.69
C ALA A 263 16.15 -0.35 8.59
N LYS A 264 15.46 0.76 8.30
CA LYS A 264 14.27 1.19 9.04
C LYS A 264 13.13 0.18 8.91
N ALA A 265 12.86 -0.32 7.71
CA ALA A 265 11.80 -1.29 7.48
C ALA A 265 12.05 -2.59 8.26
N PHE A 266 13.27 -3.11 8.21
CA PHE A 266 13.64 -4.33 8.91
C PHE A 266 13.60 -4.15 10.43
N LEU A 267 14.13 -3.04 10.94
CA LEU A 267 14.09 -2.73 12.37
C LEU A 267 12.65 -2.56 12.88
N ALA A 268 11.76 -1.96 12.09
CA ALA A 268 10.34 -1.85 12.41
C ALA A 268 9.64 -3.22 12.51
N ALA A 269 10.00 -4.17 11.63
CA ALA A 269 9.50 -5.55 11.73
C ALA A 269 10.04 -6.26 12.97
N VAL A 270 11.34 -6.12 13.26
CA VAL A 270 11.99 -6.71 14.44
C VAL A 270 11.43 -6.15 15.75
N ASN A 271 11.16 -4.84 15.83
CA ASN A 271 10.48 -4.23 16.97
C ASN A 271 9.12 -4.89 17.24
N ARG A 272 8.38 -5.23 16.18
CA ARG A 272 7.08 -5.92 16.32
C ARG A 272 7.23 -7.37 16.81
N VAL A 273 8.27 -8.07 16.37
CA VAL A 273 8.64 -9.40 16.90
C VAL A 273 8.94 -9.29 18.40
N ALA A 274 9.79 -8.33 18.79
CA ALA A 274 10.25 -8.13 20.16
C ALA A 274 9.10 -7.83 21.14
N ILE A 275 8.12 -7.05 20.71
CA ILE A 275 6.97 -6.65 21.53
C ILE A 275 5.91 -7.76 21.63
N GLY A 276 6.03 -8.84 20.83
CA GLY A 276 5.05 -9.93 20.81
C GLY A 276 3.70 -9.51 20.21
N GLY A 277 3.70 -8.54 19.31
CA GLY A 277 2.48 -8.08 18.64
C GLY A 277 1.82 -9.25 17.92
N LYS A 278 0.53 -9.50 18.21
CA LYS A 278 -0.26 -10.57 17.55
C LYS A 278 -0.04 -10.54 16.02
N PRO A 279 0.11 -11.71 15.37
CA PRO A 279 0.33 -11.79 13.94
C PRO A 279 -0.83 -11.13 13.21
N ARG A 280 -0.51 -10.22 12.28
CA ARG A 280 -1.49 -9.76 11.29
C ARG A 280 -1.54 -10.83 10.21
N LEU A 281 -2.63 -11.59 10.19
CA LEU A 281 -2.87 -12.66 9.22
C LEU A 281 -2.87 -12.13 7.78
N HIS A 282 -2.39 -12.99 6.87
CA HIS A 282 -2.12 -12.74 5.46
C HIS A 282 -3.39 -12.48 4.62
N PRO A 283 -3.34 -11.60 3.59
CA PRO A 283 -4.43 -11.30 2.64
C PRO A 283 -4.51 -12.21 1.38
N GLN A 284 -4.36 -13.55 1.47
CA GLN A 284 -4.54 -14.44 0.28
C GLN A 284 -5.20 -15.79 0.57
N GLN A 285 -6.08 -15.89 1.56
CA GLN A 285 -7.08 -16.95 1.57
C GLN A 285 -8.45 -16.34 1.32
N LEU A 286 -8.79 -16.20 0.04
CA LEU A 286 -10.13 -16.31 -0.56
C LEU A 286 -10.01 -16.13 -2.07
#